data_AF-A0A7C4K6S1-F1
#
_entry.id   AF-A0A7C4K6S1-F1
#
_cell.length_a   1.000
_cell.length_b   1.000
_cell.length_c   1.000
_cell.angle_alpha   90.00
_cell.angle_beta   90.00
_cell.angle_gamma   90.00
#
_symmetry.space_group_name_H-M   'P 1'
#
loop_
_entity.id
_entity.type
_entity.pdbx_description
1 polymer ?
#
loop_
_entity_poly.entity_id
_entity_poly.type
_entity_poly.pdbx_seq_one_letter_code
_entity_poly.pdbx_strand_id
1 'polypeptide(L)'
;MGEPYPVPAEEVRRELVILNSRFIAVLTPAFSVEAARAFLQRMRSEFPDATHHVSAWLIGGGTTVIEHCSDDGEPPGTAGRPALAVLRGSELGDVAVVVIRYFGGTKLGTGGLVRAYTEAVQQVVAAVPRACRLPVYAVMLALPYSLLEQVRRLAGMHQGEILSEDFGADVTMSLHFPVSALAGFQMALKEISAGKLQAEIVETTEKLVRI
;
A
#
# COMPACT_ATOMS: atom_id res chain seq x y z
N MET A 1 -0.78 -7.50 -17.56
CA MET A 1 -1.21 -7.10 -16.21
C MET A 1 -1.23 -8.35 -15.36
N GLY A 2 -0.46 -8.39 -14.27
CA GLY A 2 -0.47 -9.51 -13.34
C GLY A 2 -1.84 -9.63 -12.65
N GLU A 3 -2.15 -10.80 -12.09
CA GLU A 3 -3.33 -10.97 -11.26
C GLU A 3 -3.33 -9.95 -10.10
N PRO A 4 -4.49 -9.43 -9.69
CA PRO A 4 -4.57 -8.53 -8.54
C PRO A 4 -4.11 -9.27 -7.29
N TYR A 5 -3.22 -8.63 -6.53
CA TYR A 5 -2.71 -9.13 -5.25
C TYR A 5 -2.96 -8.10 -4.15
N PRO A 6 -3.13 -8.54 -2.90
CA PRO A 6 -3.30 -7.63 -1.78
C PRO A 6 -1.97 -6.91 -1.49
N VAL A 7 -2.08 -5.66 -1.07
CA VAL A 7 -0.97 -4.82 -0.60
C VAL A 7 -1.32 -4.25 0.77
N PRO A 8 -0.35 -3.82 1.58
CA PRO A 8 -0.61 -3.07 2.81
C PRO A 8 -1.40 -1.79 2.51
N ALA A 9 -2.48 -1.52 3.24
CA ALA A 9 -3.25 -0.29 3.08
C ALA A 9 -2.55 0.91 3.73
N GLU A 10 -1.75 0.67 4.77
CA GLU A 10 -1.10 1.69 5.59
C GLU A 10 0.13 1.12 6.33
N GLU A 11 0.91 2.01 6.95
CA GLU A 11 2.00 1.61 7.83
C GLU A 11 1.45 1.07 9.16
N VAL A 12 1.98 -0.06 9.62
CA VAL A 12 1.66 -0.63 10.94
C VAL A 12 2.95 -0.99 11.69
N ARG A 13 2.95 -0.70 13.00
CA ARG A 13 4.03 -1.04 13.91
C ARG A 13 3.57 -1.93 15.06
N ARG A 14 4.42 -2.88 15.45
CA ARG A 14 4.24 -3.76 16.62
C ARG A 14 5.56 -3.96 17.34
N GLU A 15 5.47 -4.16 18.64
CA GLU A 15 6.63 -4.38 19.51
C GLU A 15 6.53 -5.74 20.19
N LEU A 16 7.65 -6.44 20.22
CA LEU A 16 7.83 -7.73 20.87
C LEU A 16 9.08 -7.65 21.76
N VAL A 17 8.96 -8.13 23.00
CA VAL A 17 10.09 -8.22 23.94
C VAL A 17 10.37 -9.68 24.28
N ILE A 18 11.60 -10.14 24.01
CA ILE A 18 12.05 -11.50 24.30
C ILE A 18 13.41 -11.42 24.99
N LEU A 19 13.51 -11.99 26.20
CA LEU A 19 14.75 -12.01 27.00
C LEU A 19 15.40 -10.61 27.08
N ASN A 20 14.58 -9.61 27.43
CA ASN A 20 14.92 -8.19 27.50
C ASN A 20 15.37 -7.54 26.17
N SER A 21 15.48 -8.30 25.08
CA SER A 21 15.69 -7.73 23.75
C SER A 21 14.36 -7.23 23.21
N ARG A 22 14.35 -6.00 22.69
CA ARG A 22 13.16 -5.36 22.13
C ARG A 22 13.24 -5.39 20.61
N PHE A 23 12.16 -5.84 19.97
CA PHE A 23 11.99 -5.92 18.53
C PHE A 23 10.79 -5.07 18.13
N ILE A 24 11.03 -4.00 17.39
CA ILE A 24 9.98 -3.12 16.86
C ILE A 24 9.89 -3.42 15.36
N ALA A 25 8.85 -4.14 14.94
CA ALA A 25 8.58 -4.37 13.54
C ALA A 25 7.72 -3.22 13.00
N VAL A 26 8.12 -2.65 11.87
CA VAL A 26 7.37 -1.64 11.13
C VAL A 26 7.21 -2.12 9.70
N LEU A 27 5.97 -2.26 9.25
CA LEU A 27 5.59 -2.71 7.90
C LEU A 27 4.87 -1.57 7.20
N THR A 28 5.20 -1.32 5.93
CA THR A 28 4.60 -0.26 5.10
C THR A 28 4.30 -0.76 3.70
N PRO A 29 3.30 -0.17 3.00
CA PRO A 29 3.26 -0.26 1.55
C PRO A 29 4.52 0.33 0.93
N ALA A 30 5.06 -0.34 -0.09
CA ALA A 30 6.21 0.10 -0.87
C ALA A 30 6.07 -0.34 -2.34
N PHE A 31 5.88 0.62 -3.25
CA PHE A 31 5.58 0.35 -4.66
C PHE A 31 6.81 0.37 -5.58
N SER A 32 8.00 0.54 -5.01
CA SER A 32 9.26 0.48 -5.73
C SER A 32 10.39 0.11 -4.79
N VAL A 33 11.51 -0.34 -5.37
CA VAL A 33 12.72 -0.64 -4.60
C VAL A 33 13.26 0.65 -3.95
N GLU A 34 13.12 1.78 -4.63
CA GLU A 34 13.51 3.10 -4.14
C GLU A 34 12.68 3.50 -2.93
N ALA A 35 11.36 3.27 -2.96
CA ALA A 35 10.46 3.52 -1.83
C ALA A 35 10.82 2.64 -0.61
N ALA A 36 11.10 1.35 -0.83
CA ALA A 36 11.54 0.44 0.23
C ALA A 36 12.88 0.86 0.85
N ARG A 37 13.84 1.32 0.02
CA ARG A 37 15.13 1.85 0.50
C ARG A 37 14.97 3.15 1.27
N ALA A 38 14.12 4.06 0.80
CA ALA A 38 13.81 5.31 1.50
C ALA A 38 13.17 5.03 2.86
N PHE A 39 12.27 4.04 2.93
CA PHE A 39 11.68 3.57 4.18
C PHE A 39 12.74 3.06 5.17
N LEU A 40 13.70 2.23 4.72
CA LEU A 40 14.80 1.78 5.57
C LEU A 40 15.62 2.96 6.13
N GLN A 41 15.92 3.96 5.32
CA GLN A 41 16.64 5.16 5.80
C GLN A 41 15.81 5.96 6.80
N ARG A 42 14.49 6.06 6.60
CA ARG A 42 13.58 6.69 7.57
C ARG A 42 13.61 5.97 8.90
N MET A 43 13.56 4.63 8.91
CA MET A 43 13.63 3.83 10.14
C MET A 43 14.98 3.99 10.85
N ARG A 44 16.09 4.01 10.12
CA ARG A 44 17.42 4.29 10.71
C ARG A 44 17.53 5.69 11.33
N SER A 45 16.79 6.66 10.78
CA SER A 45 16.75 8.02 11.31
C SER A 45 15.82 8.16 12.52
N GLU A 46 14.70 7.41 12.54
CA GLU A 46 13.76 7.35 13.67
C GLU A 46 14.35 6.59 14.86
N PHE A 47 15.19 5.58 14.63
CA PHE A 47 15.80 4.72 15.65
C PHE A 47 17.33 4.67 15.56
N PRO A 48 18.04 5.81 15.70
CA PRO A 48 19.49 5.89 15.46
C PRO A 48 20.32 5.04 16.43
N ASP A 49 19.82 4.81 17.64
CA ASP A 49 20.51 4.06 18.70
C ASP A 49 20.22 2.55 18.69
N ALA A 50 19.47 2.06 17.71
CA ALA A 50 19.16 0.63 17.62
C ALA A 50 20.38 -0.18 17.20
N THR A 51 20.45 -1.42 17.70
CA THR A 51 21.56 -2.34 17.42
C THR A 51 21.52 -2.83 15.97
N HIS A 52 20.33 -3.14 15.46
CA HIS A 52 20.12 -3.65 14.09
C HIS A 52 18.81 -3.12 13.50
N HIS A 53 18.81 -2.92 12.19
CA HIS A 53 17.69 -2.54 11.33
C HIS A 53 17.53 -3.59 10.22
N VAL A 54 17.01 -4.75 10.60
CA VAL A 54 16.83 -5.89 9.69
C VAL A 54 15.70 -5.57 8.73
N SER A 55 15.97 -5.60 7.43
CA SER A 55 14.99 -5.22 6.40
C SER A 55 14.63 -6.39 5.50
N ALA A 56 13.37 -6.48 5.08
CA ALA A 56 12.92 -7.35 4.00
C ALA A 56 11.81 -6.67 3.20
N TRP A 57 11.70 -6.95 1.91
CA TRP A 57 10.60 -6.45 1.08
C TRP A 57 10.31 -7.34 -0.13
N LEU A 58 9.07 -7.24 -0.61
CA LEU A 58 8.55 -7.81 -1.84
C LEU A 58 7.95 -6.66 -2.66
N ILE A 59 8.50 -6.38 -3.85
CA ILE A 59 8.01 -5.33 -4.74
C ILE A 59 7.44 -5.97 -6.00
N GLY A 60 6.21 -5.63 -6.34
CA GLY A 60 5.41 -6.29 -7.37
C GLY A 60 4.59 -7.48 -6.84
N GLY A 61 4.05 -8.25 -7.78
CA GLY A 61 3.23 -9.43 -7.50
C GLY A 61 3.00 -10.28 -8.76
N GLY A 62 2.38 -11.45 -8.58
CA GLY A 62 2.26 -12.45 -9.64
C GLY A 62 3.61 -13.03 -10.06
N THR A 63 3.92 -13.00 -11.37
CA THR A 63 5.14 -13.62 -11.92
C THR A 63 6.39 -12.73 -11.85
N THR A 64 6.27 -11.48 -11.41
CA THR A 64 7.39 -10.54 -11.31
C THR A 64 7.42 -9.93 -9.91
N VAL A 65 8.27 -10.49 -9.05
CA VAL A 65 8.49 -10.02 -7.69
C VAL A 65 9.98 -9.77 -7.49
N ILE A 66 10.33 -8.57 -7.05
CA ILE A 66 11.68 -8.23 -6.60
C ILE A 66 11.73 -8.42 -5.10
N GLU A 67 12.61 -9.32 -4.66
CA GLU A 67 12.77 -9.66 -3.25
C GLU A 67 14.10 -9.15 -2.71
N HIS A 68 14.08 -8.77 -1.44
CA HIS A 68 15.29 -8.41 -0.72
C HIS A 68 15.18 -8.80 0.74
N CYS A 69 16.31 -9.16 1.33
CA CYS A 69 16.47 -9.17 2.77
C CYS A 69 17.91 -8.84 3.19
N SER A 70 18.07 -8.30 4.39
CA SER A 70 19.36 -8.00 5.01
C SER A 70 19.30 -8.38 6.49
N ASP A 71 20.34 -9.07 6.98
CA ASP A 71 20.51 -9.37 8.41
C ASP A 71 21.07 -8.19 9.21
N ASP A 72 21.51 -7.10 8.57
CA ASP A 72 22.02 -5.86 9.20
C ASP A 72 23.00 -6.07 10.38
N GLY A 73 23.93 -7.02 10.25
CA GLY A 73 24.92 -7.33 11.28
C GLY A 73 24.51 -8.41 12.29
N GLU A 74 23.28 -8.92 12.21
CA GLU A 74 22.89 -10.17 12.87
C GLU A 74 23.65 -11.37 12.28
N PRO A 75 23.72 -12.50 13.00
CA PRO A 75 24.27 -13.74 12.46
C PRO A 75 23.59 -14.10 11.11
N PRO A 76 24.38 -14.50 10.09
CA PRO A 76 23.86 -14.72 8.74
C PRO A 76 22.66 -15.68 8.69
N GLY A 77 21.60 -15.25 8.01
CA GLY A 77 20.38 -16.02 7.79
C GLY A 77 19.46 -16.14 9.01
N THR A 78 19.74 -15.44 10.11
CA THR A 78 18.93 -15.53 11.34
C THR A 78 17.87 -14.45 11.49
N ALA A 79 17.86 -13.44 10.61
CA ALA A 79 16.95 -12.30 10.73
C ALA A 79 16.23 -11.96 9.43
N GLY A 80 16.97 -11.54 8.39
CA GLY A 80 16.42 -11.10 7.12
C GLY A 80 15.70 -12.21 6.37
N ARG A 81 16.27 -13.42 6.33
CA ARG A 81 15.64 -14.59 5.69
C ARG A 81 14.33 -15.01 6.39
N PRO A 82 14.29 -15.15 7.72
CA PRO A 82 13.04 -15.35 8.46
C PRO A 82 11.98 -14.27 8.18
N ALA A 83 12.36 -12.99 8.17
CA ALA A 83 11.45 -11.89 7.87
C ALA A 83 10.86 -12.01 6.45
N LEU A 84 11.70 -12.26 5.44
CA LEU A 84 11.28 -12.45 4.06
C LEU A 84 10.36 -13.66 3.89
N ALA A 85 10.64 -14.76 4.60
CA ALA A 85 9.81 -15.96 4.55
C ALA A 85 8.37 -15.68 5.04
N VAL A 86 8.21 -14.86 6.09
CA VAL A 86 6.88 -14.44 6.55
C VAL A 86 6.17 -13.59 5.50
N LEU A 87 6.87 -12.64 4.86
CA LEU A 87 6.28 -11.84 3.80
C LEU A 87 5.81 -12.71 2.63
N ARG A 88 6.63 -13.67 2.18
CA ARG A 88 6.25 -14.61 1.10
C ARG A 88 5.00 -15.42 1.44
N GLY A 89 4.87 -15.85 2.70
CA GLY A 89 3.69 -16.58 3.17
C GLY A 89 2.46 -15.71 3.45
N SER A 90 2.58 -14.38 3.36
CA SER A 90 1.49 -13.46 3.71
C SER A 90 0.52 -13.16 2.57
N GLU A 91 0.88 -13.55 1.34
CA GLU A 91 0.20 -13.20 0.08
C GLU A 91 0.26 -11.70 -0.28
N LEU A 92 0.93 -10.87 0.53
CA LEU A 92 1.11 -9.44 0.24
C LEU A 92 2.16 -9.23 -0.86
N GLY A 93 1.86 -8.33 -1.79
CA GLY A 93 2.84 -7.67 -2.65
C GLY A 93 3.07 -6.22 -2.22
N ASP A 94 4.03 -5.57 -2.87
CA ASP A 94 4.41 -4.16 -2.63
C ASP A 94 4.49 -3.79 -1.14
N VAL A 95 5.28 -4.56 -0.41
CA VAL A 95 5.41 -4.48 1.03
C VAL A 95 6.87 -4.42 1.42
N ALA A 96 7.19 -3.53 2.37
CA ALA A 96 8.47 -3.49 3.03
C ALA A 96 8.29 -3.59 4.55
N VAL A 97 9.20 -4.31 5.21
CA VAL A 97 9.28 -4.40 6.67
C VAL A 97 10.69 -4.09 7.13
N VAL A 98 10.81 -3.35 8.23
CA VAL A 98 12.04 -3.18 8.99
C VAL A 98 11.78 -3.59 10.43
N VAL A 99 12.62 -4.48 10.95
CA VAL A 99 12.61 -4.88 12.35
C VAL A 99 13.80 -4.22 13.03
N ILE A 100 13.49 -3.27 13.91
CA ILE A 100 14.45 -2.56 14.74
C ILE A 100 14.69 -3.37 16.00
N ARG A 101 15.95 -3.70 16.27
CA ARG A 101 16.32 -4.47 17.47
C ARG A 101 17.18 -3.65 18.42
N TYR A 102 16.79 -3.68 19.69
CA TYR A 102 17.65 -3.28 20.82
C TYR A 102 18.09 -4.53 21.58
N PHE A 103 19.40 -4.72 21.73
CA PHE A 103 19.95 -5.87 22.45
C PHE A 103 19.69 -5.77 23.97
N GLY A 104 19.12 -6.82 24.55
CA GLY A 104 18.74 -6.87 25.97
C GLY A 104 19.78 -7.40 26.94
N GLY A 105 21.05 -7.53 26.53
CA GLY A 105 22.12 -8.07 27.37
C GLY A 105 22.21 -9.61 27.40
N THR A 106 21.16 -10.33 27.01
CA THR A 106 21.14 -11.80 26.92
C THR A 106 21.07 -12.27 25.48
N LYS A 107 21.96 -13.19 25.09
CA LYS A 107 21.98 -13.77 23.74
C LYS A 107 20.82 -14.75 23.56
N LEU A 108 20.08 -14.62 22.47
CA LEU A 108 18.97 -15.52 22.11
C LEU A 108 19.43 -16.82 21.42
N GLY A 109 20.67 -16.85 20.91
CA GLY A 109 21.15 -17.92 20.03
C GLY A 109 20.46 -17.92 18.66
N THR A 110 20.96 -18.72 17.72
CA THR A 110 20.48 -18.77 16.32
C THR A 110 18.98 -19.04 16.22
N GLY A 111 18.49 -20.08 16.91
CA GLY A 111 17.07 -20.45 16.86
C GLY A 111 16.16 -19.41 17.52
N GLY A 112 16.63 -18.77 18.60
CA GLY A 112 15.89 -17.70 19.27
C GLY A 112 15.76 -16.45 18.41
N LEU A 113 16.81 -16.07 17.67
CA LEU A 113 16.76 -14.95 16.72
C LEU A 113 15.79 -15.24 15.58
N VAL A 114 15.91 -16.40 14.94
CA VAL A 114 15.00 -16.82 13.86
C VAL A 114 13.55 -16.70 14.33
N ARG A 115 13.22 -17.26 15.49
CA ARG A 115 11.87 -17.20 16.05
C ARG A 115 11.44 -15.77 16.36
N ALA A 116 12.29 -14.95 16.97
CA ALA A 116 11.96 -13.57 17.34
C ALA A 116 11.66 -12.70 16.11
N TYR A 117 12.48 -12.78 15.06
CA TYR A 117 12.25 -12.04 13.82
C TYR A 117 11.01 -12.53 13.07
N THR A 118 10.80 -13.85 13.00
CA THR A 118 9.57 -14.42 12.44
C THR A 118 8.33 -13.90 13.16
N GLU A 119 8.32 -13.98 14.49
CA GLU A 119 7.17 -13.57 15.32
C GLU A 119 6.90 -12.06 15.20
N ALA A 120 7.95 -11.23 15.23
CA ALA A 120 7.81 -9.78 15.08
C ALA A 120 7.17 -9.40 13.74
N VAL A 121 7.58 -10.02 12.63
CA VAL A 121 7.00 -9.76 11.30
C VAL A 121 5.58 -10.32 11.20
N GLN A 122 5.30 -11.49 11.78
CA GLN A 122 3.95 -12.05 11.81
C GLN A 122 2.96 -11.12 12.51
N GLN A 123 3.36 -10.43 13.58
CA GLN A 123 2.48 -9.49 14.30
C GLN A 123 2.07 -8.30 13.43
N VAL A 124 2.98 -7.72 12.65
CA VAL A 124 2.62 -6.61 11.73
C VAL A 124 1.83 -7.09 10.52
N VAL A 125 2.17 -8.28 9.97
CA VAL A 125 1.42 -8.89 8.87
C VAL A 125 -0.02 -9.24 9.27
N ALA A 126 -0.23 -9.72 10.50
CA ALA A 126 -1.55 -10.03 11.02
C ALA A 126 -2.37 -8.77 11.32
N ALA A 127 -1.71 -7.66 11.65
CA ALA A 127 -2.36 -6.42 12.04
C ALA A 127 -2.63 -5.45 10.88
N VAL A 128 -1.91 -5.57 9.76
CA VAL A 128 -2.00 -4.60 8.67
C VAL A 128 -3.31 -4.75 7.89
N PRO A 129 -4.11 -3.67 7.76
CA PRO A 129 -5.25 -3.70 6.86
C PRO A 129 -4.77 -3.91 5.42
N ARG A 130 -5.50 -4.72 4.66
CA ARG A 130 -5.15 -5.03 3.27
C ARG A 130 -5.91 -4.12 2.31
N ALA A 131 -5.32 -3.85 1.17
CA ALA A 131 -5.96 -3.14 0.07
C ALA A 131 -5.62 -3.83 -1.26
N CYS A 132 -6.45 -3.60 -2.27
CA CYS A 132 -6.11 -3.90 -3.66
C CYS A 132 -5.68 -2.61 -4.35
N ARG A 133 -4.64 -2.71 -5.18
CA ARG A 133 -4.26 -1.61 -6.07
C ARG A 133 -5.08 -1.69 -7.34
N LEU A 134 -5.95 -0.70 -7.54
CA LEU A 134 -6.82 -0.63 -8.70
C LEU A 134 -6.38 0.50 -9.62
N PRO A 135 -6.23 0.25 -10.93
CA PRO A 135 -6.04 1.31 -11.88
C PRO A 135 -7.32 2.13 -11.97
N VAL A 136 -7.18 3.45 -11.85
CA VAL A 136 -8.29 4.40 -11.94
C VAL A 136 -7.97 5.47 -12.98
N TYR A 137 -9.00 5.91 -13.69
CA TYR A 137 -8.92 7.12 -14.49
C TYR A 137 -9.27 8.31 -13.61
N ALA A 138 -8.40 9.31 -13.60
CA ALA A 138 -8.75 10.65 -13.17
C ALA A 138 -9.47 11.35 -14.33
N VAL A 139 -10.71 11.76 -14.10
CA VAL A 139 -11.54 12.38 -15.11
C VAL A 139 -12.01 13.75 -14.67
N MET A 140 -12.12 14.66 -15.63
CA MET A 140 -12.74 15.96 -15.46
C MET A 140 -14.04 16.03 -16.25
N LEU A 141 -15.03 16.69 -15.66
CA LEU A 141 -16.33 16.89 -16.28
C LEU A 141 -16.84 18.29 -15.99
N ALA A 142 -17.08 19.07 -17.05
CA ALA A 142 -17.86 20.30 -16.97
C ALA A 142 -19.35 19.98 -17.20
N LEU A 143 -20.23 20.51 -16.37
CA LEU A 143 -21.67 20.25 -16.44
C LEU A 143 -22.50 21.46 -15.96
N PRO A 144 -23.73 21.62 -16.47
CA PRO A 144 -24.64 22.64 -15.95
C PRO A 144 -25.17 22.24 -14.57
N TYR A 145 -25.49 23.24 -13.75
CA TYR A 145 -26.06 23.06 -12.41
C TYR A 145 -27.33 22.18 -12.39
N SER A 146 -28.13 22.20 -13.47
CA SER A 146 -29.35 21.40 -13.58
C SER A 146 -29.10 19.88 -13.57
N LEU A 147 -27.90 19.43 -13.95
CA LEU A 147 -27.54 18.02 -14.01
C LEU A 147 -26.67 17.57 -12.83
N LEU A 148 -26.26 18.48 -11.95
CA LEU A 148 -25.29 18.20 -10.86
C LEU A 148 -25.71 17.02 -10.00
N GLU A 149 -26.90 17.08 -9.40
CA GLU A 149 -27.39 16.02 -8.52
C GLU A 149 -27.57 14.67 -9.22
N GLN A 150 -27.91 14.71 -10.52
CA GLN A 150 -28.06 13.49 -11.32
C GLN A 150 -26.71 12.86 -11.63
N VAL A 151 -25.71 13.68 -11.98
CA VAL A 151 -24.33 13.23 -12.22
C VAL A 151 -23.68 12.71 -10.94
N ARG A 152 -23.90 13.35 -9.78
CA ARG A 152 -23.41 12.84 -8.48
C ARG A 152 -23.92 11.42 -8.20
N ARG A 153 -25.23 11.20 -8.34
CA ARG A 153 -25.83 9.87 -8.16
C ARG A 153 -25.28 8.87 -9.18
N LEU A 154 -25.15 9.28 -10.44
CA LEU A 154 -24.66 8.42 -11.50
C LEU A 154 -23.20 8.01 -11.28
N ALA A 155 -22.34 8.95 -10.85
CA ALA A 155 -20.98 8.66 -10.48
C ALA A 155 -20.93 7.57 -9.39
N GLY A 156 -21.70 7.74 -8.30
CA GLY A 156 -21.78 6.74 -7.23
C GLY A 156 -22.25 5.36 -7.70
N MET A 157 -23.25 5.29 -8.59
CA MET A 157 -23.74 4.02 -9.17
C MET A 157 -22.67 3.29 -10.00
N HIS A 158 -21.75 4.03 -10.60
CA HIS A 158 -20.65 3.51 -11.41
C HIS A 158 -19.31 3.50 -10.66
N GLN A 159 -19.33 3.42 -9.32
CA GLN A 159 -18.12 3.36 -8.48
C GLN A 159 -17.18 4.58 -8.66
N GLY A 160 -17.74 5.71 -9.11
CA GLY A 160 -17.06 6.98 -9.22
C GLY A 160 -16.91 7.63 -7.85
N GLU A 161 -15.71 8.08 -7.54
CA GLU A 161 -15.41 8.91 -6.39
C GLU A 161 -15.25 10.35 -6.84
N ILE A 162 -15.99 11.27 -6.21
CA ILE A 162 -15.88 12.71 -6.47
C ILE A 162 -14.75 13.26 -5.60
N LEU A 163 -13.74 13.87 -6.22
CA LEU A 163 -12.56 14.43 -5.56
C LEU A 163 -12.75 15.91 -5.22
N SER A 164 -13.29 16.66 -6.18
CA SER A 164 -13.56 18.09 -6.03
C SER A 164 -14.68 18.54 -6.95
N GLU A 165 -15.30 19.66 -6.58
CA GLU A 165 -16.34 20.33 -7.35
C GLU A 165 -16.09 21.83 -7.28
N ASP A 166 -15.90 22.46 -8.44
CA ASP A 166 -15.64 23.88 -8.57
C ASP A 166 -16.85 24.55 -9.22
N PHE A 167 -17.41 25.54 -8.53
CA PHE A 167 -18.64 26.24 -8.93
C PHE A 167 -18.29 27.56 -9.64
N GLY A 168 -18.27 27.53 -10.97
CA GLY A 168 -18.05 28.69 -11.82
C GLY A 168 -19.28 29.03 -12.66
N ALA A 169 -19.05 29.44 -13.92
CA ALA A 169 -20.12 29.61 -14.91
C ALA A 169 -20.87 28.29 -15.15
N ASP A 170 -20.12 27.20 -15.28
CA ASP A 170 -20.57 25.82 -15.17
C ASP A 170 -19.91 25.16 -13.94
N VAL A 171 -20.43 24.01 -13.51
CA VAL A 171 -19.79 23.20 -12.47
C VAL A 171 -18.72 22.35 -13.11
N THR A 172 -17.52 22.32 -12.54
CA THR A 172 -16.45 21.40 -12.95
C THR A 172 -16.24 20.38 -11.84
N MET A 173 -16.25 19.09 -12.19
CA MET A 173 -16.01 17.99 -11.26
C MET A 173 -14.73 17.25 -11.62
N SER A 174 -13.93 16.94 -10.61
CA SER A 174 -12.83 15.98 -10.71
C SER A 174 -13.27 14.67 -10.06
N LEU A 175 -13.18 13.56 -10.80
CA LEU A 175 -13.59 12.24 -10.31
C LEU A 175 -12.53 11.17 -10.56
N HIS A 176 -12.54 10.12 -9.74
CA HIS A 176 -11.85 8.86 -10.04
C HIS A 176 -12.86 7.78 -10.39
N PHE A 177 -12.59 7.02 -11.45
CA PHE A 177 -13.32 5.80 -11.79
C PHE A 177 -12.36 4.63 -11.92
N PRO A 178 -12.71 3.43 -11.40
CA PRO A 178 -12.06 2.20 -11.85
C PRO A 178 -12.06 2.16 -13.39
N VAL A 179 -10.93 1.77 -13.98
CA VAL A 179 -10.79 1.71 -15.45
C VAL A 179 -11.91 0.91 -16.11
N SER A 180 -12.37 -0.16 -15.45
CA SER A 180 -13.48 -1.01 -15.89
C SER A 180 -14.86 -0.34 -15.82
N ALA A 181 -15.04 0.68 -14.97
CA ALA A 181 -16.35 1.29 -14.69
C ALA A 181 -16.61 2.57 -15.50
N LEU A 182 -15.57 3.26 -15.95
CA LEU A 182 -15.70 4.54 -16.66
C LEU A 182 -16.56 4.45 -17.92
N ALA A 183 -16.47 3.34 -18.66
CA ALA A 183 -17.24 3.15 -19.89
C ALA A 183 -18.77 3.19 -19.64
N GLY A 184 -19.23 2.54 -18.56
CA GLY A 184 -20.64 2.56 -18.16
C GLY A 184 -21.09 3.96 -17.75
N PHE A 185 -20.27 4.67 -16.96
CA PHE A 185 -20.55 6.05 -16.58
C PHE A 185 -20.65 6.98 -17.79
N GLN A 186 -19.73 6.89 -18.74
CA GLN A 186 -19.76 7.68 -19.98
C GLN A 186 -21.04 7.45 -20.79
N MET A 187 -21.51 6.22 -20.89
CA MET A 187 -22.75 5.91 -21.61
C MET A 187 -23.96 6.56 -20.95
N ALA A 188 -24.11 6.38 -19.64
CA ALA A 188 -25.23 6.96 -18.90
C ALA A 188 -25.15 8.50 -18.84
N LEU A 189 -23.96 9.08 -18.78
CA LEU A 189 -23.75 10.53 -18.84
C LEU A 189 -24.23 11.11 -20.18
N LYS A 190 -23.95 10.43 -21.29
CA LYS A 190 -24.45 10.83 -22.61
C LYS A 190 -25.98 10.72 -22.69
N GLU A 191 -26.58 9.71 -22.08
CA GLU A 191 -28.03 9.53 -22.08
C GLU A 191 -28.75 10.69 -21.36
N ILE A 192 -28.33 11.04 -20.14
CA ILE A 192 -28.98 12.11 -19.35
C ILE A 192 -28.72 13.51 -19.90
N SER A 193 -27.70 13.67 -20.76
CA SER A 193 -27.31 14.95 -21.34
C SER A 193 -27.71 15.12 -22.80
N ALA A 194 -28.45 14.17 -23.38
CA ALA A 194 -28.74 14.10 -24.82
C ALA A 194 -27.45 14.20 -25.68
N GLY A 195 -26.37 13.55 -25.22
CA GLY A 195 -25.08 13.47 -25.89
C GLY A 195 -24.19 14.70 -25.72
N LYS A 196 -24.57 15.68 -24.91
CA LYS A 196 -23.83 16.95 -24.75
C LYS A 196 -22.66 16.88 -23.77
N LEU A 197 -22.69 15.94 -22.82
CA LEU A 197 -21.65 15.81 -21.81
C LEU A 197 -20.73 14.61 -22.09
N GLN A 198 -19.44 14.82 -21.87
CA GLN A 198 -18.42 13.79 -21.91
C GLN A 198 -17.38 14.09 -20.84
N ALA A 199 -17.03 13.08 -20.06
CA ALA A 199 -15.93 13.19 -19.11
C ALA A 199 -14.60 12.98 -19.84
N GLU A 200 -13.64 13.87 -19.62
CA GLU A 200 -12.31 13.79 -20.21
C GLU A 200 -11.37 13.05 -19.27
N ILE A 201 -10.61 12.07 -19.80
CA ILE A 201 -9.57 11.39 -19.03
C ILE A 201 -8.35 12.31 -19.00
N VAL A 202 -7.97 12.73 -17.80
CA VAL A 202 -6.78 13.56 -17.58
C VAL A 202 -5.55 12.68 -17.45
N GLU A 203 -5.64 11.62 -16.65
CA GLU A 203 -4.56 10.65 -16.45
C GLU A 203 -5.08 9.29 -16.00
N THR A 204 -4.20 8.30 -16.04
CA THR A 204 -4.40 6.99 -15.42
C THR A 204 -3.48 6.89 -14.21
N THR A 205 -4.05 6.65 -13.04
CA THR A 205 -3.32 6.51 -11.79
C THR A 205 -3.71 5.21 -11.08
N GLU A 206 -3.11 4.91 -9.94
CA GLU A 206 -3.43 3.75 -9.13
C GLU A 206 -3.96 4.20 -7.77
N LYS A 207 -5.04 3.56 -7.31
CA LYS A 207 -5.63 3.82 -6.00
C LYS A 207 -5.63 2.55 -5.16
N LEU A 208 -5.32 2.70 -3.87
CA LEU A 208 -5.54 1.67 -2.88
C LEU A 208 -7.00 1.65 -2.44
N VAL A 209 -7.65 0.50 -2.58
CA VAL A 209 -9.01 0.26 -2.07
C VAL A 209 -8.95 -0.84 -1.04
N ARG A 210 -9.36 -0.53 0.20
CA ARG A 210 -9.34 -1.50 1.32
C ARG A 210 -10.23 -2.71 1.01
N ILE A 211 -9.76 -3.88 1.43
CA ILE A 211 -10.48 -5.17 1.30
C ILE A 211 -10.77 -5.78 2.67
#